data_AF-A0A9E4YCV4-F1
#
_entry.id   AF-A0A9E4YCV4-F1
#
_cell.length_a   1.000
_cell.length_b   1.000
_cell.length_c   1.000
_cell.angle_alpha   90.00
_cell.angle_beta   90.00
_cell.angle_gamma   90.00
#
_symmetry.space_group_name_H-M   'P 1'
#
loop_
_entity.id
_entity.type
_entity.pdbx_description
1 polymer ?
#
loop_
_entity_poly.entity_id
_entity_poly.type
_entity_poly.pdbx_seq_one_letter_code
_entity_poly.pdbx_strand_id
1 'polypeptide(L)'
;MARSEALTVDEYLAELSEDRRNSLSVVRRVVLDNLPEGYMEEMQYGMISYVVPLATYPKTYNGKPLAYVSLASQKNYMSLYLMSIYGDEEN
;
A
#
# COMPACT_ATOMS: atom_id res chain seq x y z
N MET A 1 9.93 15.22 3.42
CA MET A 1 9.12 14.54 2.40
C MET A 1 7.68 14.94 2.64
N ALA A 2 6.94 15.38 1.62
CA ALA A 2 5.52 15.66 1.79
C ALA A 2 4.80 14.32 1.93
N ARG A 3 4.02 14.17 2.99
CA ARG A 3 3.17 13.00 3.27
C ARG A 3 1.73 13.45 3.05
N SER A 4 0.93 12.63 2.36
CA SER A 4 -0.52 12.91 2.27
C SER A 4 -1.18 12.61 3.61
N GLU A 5 -2.15 13.43 3.96
CA GLU A 5 -3.00 13.27 5.15
C GLU A 5 -4.36 12.64 4.80
N ALA A 6 -4.55 12.18 3.55
CA ALA A 6 -5.74 11.47 3.12
C ALA A 6 -5.99 10.23 3.98
N LEU A 7 -7.26 10.03 4.35
CA LEU A 7 -7.71 8.92 5.20
C LEU A 7 -8.18 7.74 4.36
N THR A 8 -8.55 7.99 3.10
CA THR A 8 -9.00 6.96 2.16
C THR A 8 -8.19 6.97 0.87
N VAL A 9 -8.20 5.84 0.16
CA VAL A 9 -7.54 5.69 -1.14
C VAL A 9 -8.14 6.63 -2.18
N ASP A 10 -9.45 6.82 -2.15
CA ASP A 10 -10.14 7.70 -3.08
C ASP A 10 -9.78 9.18 -2.85
N GLU A 11 -9.70 9.61 -1.58
CA GLU A 11 -9.18 10.94 -1.22
C GLU A 11 -7.74 11.11 -1.70
N TYR A 12 -6.88 10.12 -1.45
CA TYR A 12 -5.48 10.15 -1.87
C TYR A 12 -5.36 10.31 -3.39
N LEU A 13 -6.10 9.51 -4.16
CA LEU A 13 -6.11 9.59 -5.62
C LEU A 13 -6.68 10.94 -6.10
N ALA A 14 -7.67 11.50 -5.40
CA ALA A 14 -8.27 12.80 -5.72
C ALA A 14 -7.30 13.98 -5.55
N GLU A 15 -6.35 13.89 -4.61
CA GLU A 15 -5.29 14.90 -4.38
C GLU A 15 -4.22 14.93 -5.49
N LEU A 16 -4.07 13.85 -6.25
CA LEU A 16 -3.03 13.74 -7.27
C LEU A 16 -3.41 14.47 -8.55
N SER A 17 -2.40 15.00 -9.26
CA SER A 17 -2.57 15.41 -10.65
C SER A 17 -3.07 14.24 -11.50
N GLU A 18 -3.84 14.56 -12.55
CA GLU A 18 -4.48 13.57 -13.41
C GLU A 18 -3.50 12.50 -13.93
N ASP A 19 -2.35 12.92 -14.44
CA ASP A 19 -1.32 12.01 -14.97
C ASP A 19 -0.79 11.01 -13.92
N ARG A 20 -0.57 11.48 -12.69
CA ARG A 20 -0.08 10.66 -11.58
C ARG A 20 -1.16 9.73 -11.06
N ARG A 21 -2.40 10.22 -10.97
CA ARG A 21 -3.58 9.43 -10.60
C ARG A 21 -3.79 8.29 -11.58
N ASN A 22 -3.71 8.57 -12.88
CA ASN A 22 -3.85 7.57 -13.94
C ASN A 22 -2.75 6.51 -13.83
N SER A 23 -1.50 6.95 -13.71
CA SER A 23 -0.35 6.05 -13.55
C SER A 23 -0.45 5.16 -12.30
N LEU A 24 -0.76 5.74 -11.13
CA LEU A 24 -0.96 4.96 -9.90
C LEU A 24 -2.15 4.01 -10.01
N SER A 25 -3.24 4.42 -10.65
CA SER A 25 -4.45 3.59 -10.80
C SER A 25 -4.19 2.34 -11.63
N VAL A 26 -3.35 2.44 -12.67
CA VAL A 26 -2.93 1.28 -13.47
C VAL A 26 -2.16 0.28 -12.60
N VAL A 27 -1.17 0.74 -11.83
CA VAL A 27 -0.39 -0.15 -10.96
C VAL A 27 -1.26 -0.72 -9.83
N ARG A 28 -2.13 0.11 -9.23
CA ARG A 28 -3.11 -0.33 -8.23
C ARG A 28 -3.99 -1.46 -8.74
N ARG A 29 -4.52 -1.34 -9.95
CA ARG A 29 -5.31 -2.42 -10.57
C ARG A 29 -4.51 -3.72 -10.66
N VAL A 30 -3.28 -3.66 -11.16
CA VAL A 30 -2.41 -4.85 -11.26
C VAL A 30 -2.17 -5.48 -9.89
N VAL A 31 -1.94 -4.69 -8.85
CA VAL A 31 -1.78 -5.22 -7.50
C VAL A 31 -3.05 -5.92 -7.04
N LEU A 32 -4.22 -5.25 -7.13
CA LEU A 32 -5.51 -5.83 -6.72
C LEU A 32 -5.85 -7.13 -7.47
N ASP A 33 -5.58 -7.19 -8.77
CA ASP A 33 -5.85 -8.36 -9.60
C ASP A 33 -4.96 -9.56 -9.25
N ASN A 34 -3.82 -9.35 -8.58
CA ASN A 34 -2.86 -10.39 -8.21
C ASN A 34 -2.73 -10.59 -6.69
N LEU A 35 -3.45 -9.80 -5.88
CA LEU A 35 -3.37 -9.88 -4.43
C LEU A 35 -4.19 -11.07 -3.94
N PRO A 36 -3.61 -12.00 -3.14
CA PRO A 36 -4.36 -13.10 -2.58
C PRO A 36 -5.52 -12.64 -1.69
N GLU A 37 -6.51 -13.51 -1.47
CA GLU A 37 -7.55 -13.24 -0.48
C GLU A 37 -6.96 -13.08 0.93
N GLY A 38 -7.60 -12.25 1.75
CA GLY A 38 -7.21 -12.01 3.15
C GLY A 38 -6.37 -10.74 3.36
N TYR A 39 -5.95 -10.06 2.29
CA TYR A 39 -5.39 -8.71 2.38
C TYR A 39 -6.46 -7.64 2.31
N MET A 40 -6.18 -6.46 2.88
CA MET A 40 -7.03 -5.28 2.85
C MET A 40 -6.27 -4.09 2.27
N GLU A 41 -6.94 -3.27 1.47
CA GLU A 41 -6.41 -1.99 1.01
C GLU A 41 -6.79 -0.88 2.01
N GLU A 42 -5.80 -0.16 2.52
CA GLU A 42 -5.98 0.96 3.44
C GLU A 42 -4.94 2.07 3.22
N MET A 43 -5.14 3.23 3.83
CA MET A 43 -4.11 4.27 3.89
C MET A 43 -3.17 4.02 5.07
N GLN A 44 -1.88 3.82 4.80
CA GLN A 44 -0.85 3.70 5.82
C GLN A 44 0.33 4.63 5.54
N TYR A 45 0.76 5.38 6.54
CA TYR A 45 1.91 6.29 6.43
C TYR A 45 1.84 7.29 5.24
N GLY A 46 0.62 7.66 4.81
CA GLY A 46 0.37 8.56 3.68
C GLY A 46 0.54 7.91 2.30
N MET A 47 0.39 6.60 2.22
CA MET A 47 0.49 5.77 1.02
C MET A 47 -0.72 4.82 0.95
N ILE A 48 -1.07 4.38 -0.25
CA ILE A 48 -1.98 3.25 -0.42
C ILE A 48 -1.21 2.01 -0.03
N SER A 49 -1.72 1.23 0.91
CA SER A 49 -1.06 0.04 1.44
C SER A 49 -1.98 -1.16 1.41
N TYR A 50 -1.42 -2.31 1.03
CA TYR A 50 -2.11 -3.59 1.02
C TYR A 50 -1.56 -4.38 2.20
N VAL A 51 -2.41 -4.62 3.18
CA VAL A 51 -2.01 -5.08 4.52
C VAL A 51 -2.69 -6.37 4.90
N VAL A 52 -2.06 -7.13 5.80
CA VAL A 52 -2.73 -8.19 6.55
C VAL A 52 -3.51 -7.55 7.70
N PRO A 53 -4.85 -7.66 7.75
CA PRO A 53 -5.65 -6.99 8.76
C PRO A 53 -5.39 -7.61 10.15
N LEU A 54 -5.51 -6.79 11.20
CA LEU A 54 -5.32 -7.26 12.58
C LEU A 54 -6.33 -8.35 12.98
N ALA A 55 -7.50 -8.41 12.33
CA ALA A 55 -8.45 -9.50 12.51
C ALA A 55 -7.85 -10.87 12.13
N THR A 56 -6.99 -10.91 11.11
CA THR A 56 -6.26 -12.11 10.69
C THR A 56 -4.99 -12.31 11.52
N TYR A 57 -4.25 -11.23 11.79
CA TYR A 57 -2.98 -11.28 12.53
C TYR A 57 -2.88 -10.17 13.59
N PRO A 58 -3.38 -10.41 14.81
CA PRO A 58 -3.55 -9.35 15.82
C PRO A 58 -2.25 -8.94 16.54
N LYS A 59 -1.21 -9.79 16.52
CA LYS A 59 0.03 -9.58 17.27
C LYS A 59 1.14 -9.07 16.35
N THR A 60 1.13 -7.77 16.05
CA THR A 60 2.20 -7.11 15.30
C THR A 60 3.14 -6.33 16.22
N TYR A 61 4.37 -6.06 15.78
CA TYR A 61 5.39 -5.39 16.60
C TYR A 61 5.02 -3.97 17.06
N ASN A 62 4.07 -3.31 16.37
CA ASN A 62 3.64 -1.95 16.62
C ASN A 62 2.11 -1.79 16.74
N GLY A 63 1.37 -2.90 16.79
CA GLY A 63 -0.09 -2.89 16.86
C GLY A 63 -0.80 -2.35 15.62
N LYS A 64 -0.11 -2.23 14.48
CA LYS A 64 -0.71 -1.86 13.19
C LYS A 64 -0.74 -3.05 12.22
N PRO A 65 -1.65 -3.05 11.23
CA PRO A 65 -1.63 -4.02 10.13
C PRO A 65 -0.25 -4.10 9.45
N LEU A 66 0.15 -5.31 9.06
CA LEU A 66 1.43 -5.54 8.37
C LEU A 66 1.28 -5.22 6.89
N ALA A 67 1.94 -4.16 6.42
CA ALA A 67 1.97 -3.83 5.00
C ALA A 67 2.83 -4.81 4.22
N TYR A 68 2.28 -5.32 3.12
CA TYR A 68 2.98 -6.19 2.17
C TYR A 68 3.43 -5.40 0.93
N VAL A 69 2.50 -4.64 0.35
CA VAL A 69 2.75 -3.76 -0.79
C VAL A 69 2.31 -2.35 -0.45
N SER A 70 2.98 -1.32 -0.95
CA SER A 70 2.49 0.06 -0.86
C SER A 70 2.81 0.88 -2.11
N LEU A 71 1.90 1.77 -2.47
CA LEU A 71 2.02 2.68 -3.61
C LEU A 71 2.06 4.12 -3.11
N ALA A 72 3.05 4.87 -3.57
CA ALA A 72 3.20 6.27 -3.21
C ALA A 72 3.52 7.14 -4.42
N SER A 73 2.93 8.32 -4.41
CA SER A 73 3.26 9.43 -5.29
C SER A 73 4.17 10.41 -4.53
N GLN A 74 5.47 10.36 -4.80
CA GLN A 74 6.47 11.29 -4.27
C GLN A 74 6.67 12.49 -5.20
N LYS A 75 7.25 13.60 -4.70
CA LYS A 75 7.41 14.85 -5.47
C LYS A 75 7.96 14.66 -6.89
N ASN A 76 8.94 13.78 -7.07
CA ASN A 76 9.66 13.60 -8.33
C ASN A 76 9.44 12.22 -8.99
N TYR A 77 8.81 11.27 -8.31
CA TYR A 77 8.68 9.90 -8.77
C TYR A 77 7.45 9.22 -8.15
N MET A 78 7.09 8.04 -8.66
CA MET A 78 6.08 7.17 -8.09
C MET A 78 6.78 5.88 -7.66
N SER A 79 6.42 5.37 -6.49
CA SER A 79 7.08 4.22 -5.88
C SER A 79 6.11 3.07 -5.69
N LEU A 80 6.62 1.87 -5.96
CA LEU A 80 6.08 0.61 -5.49
C LEU A 80 7.03 0.08 -4.41
N TYR A 81 6.54 -0.01 -3.18
CA TYR A 81 7.26 -0.63 -2.08
C TYR A 81 6.77 -2.07 -1.95
N LEU A 82 7.70 -3.02 -2.01
CA LEU A 82 7.43 -4.44 -1.83
C LEU A 82 8.19 -4.91 -0.59
N MET A 83 7.47 -5.52 0.35
CA MET A 83 8.12 -6.29 1.41
C MET A 83 8.52 -7.63 0.84
N SER A 84 9.83 -7.82 0.65
CA SER A 84 10.38 -9.12 0.29
C SER A 84 10.15 -10.11 1.44
N ILE A 85 9.71 -11.31 1.09
CA ILE A 85 9.79 -12.44 1.99
C ILE A 85 11.28 -12.80 2.06
N TYR A 86 11.90 -12.59 3.21
CA TYR A 86 13.19 -13.23 3.51
C TYR A 86 12.87 -14.68 3.88
N GLY A 87 12.79 -15.55 2.87
CA GLY A 87 12.67 -16.99 3.07
C GLY A 87 14.06 -17.59 3.30
N ASP A 88 14.22 -18.30 4.40
CA ASP A 88 15.27 -19.30 4.55
C ASP A 88 14.69 -20.62 4.02
N GLU A 89 15.39 -21.32 3.13
CA GLU A 89 14.91 -22.60 2.56
C GLU A 89 14.71 -23.68 3.65
N GLU A 90 15.26 -23.48 4.85
CA GLU A 90 15.18 -24.43 5.97
C GLU A 90 14.05 -24.20 6.99
N ASN A 91 13.13 -23.23 6.82
CA ASN A 91 12.01 -23.01 7.78
C ASN A 91 10.63 -22.87 7.14
#